data_AF-V6LT14-F1
#
_entry.id   AF-V6LT14-F1
#
_cell.length_a   1.000
_cell.length_b   1.000
_cell.length_c   1.000
_cell.angle_alpha   90.00
_cell.angle_beta   90.00
_cell.angle_gamma   90.00
#
_symmetry.space_group_name_H-M   'P 1'
#
loop_
_entity.id
_entity.type
_entity.pdbx_description
1 polymer ?
#
loop_
_entity_poly.entity_id
_entity_poly.type
_entity_poly.pdbx_seq_one_letter_code
_entity_poly.pdbx_strand_id
1 'polypeptide(L)'
;MQTKKCEPCPLNCELCSSATVCNKCNFGFITTIQGTCTGTMVRKYCKDGAFVDCDKNLTSECDCGTAINCESCTEANNTCLTCLPSVVKGGNGVCNICVPGFKIIGVMCWPDDQVGRVTNNLSGGIIAGIILGTLACICGVGAIVFFVIKNKRCKTIP
;
A
#
# COMPACT_ATOMS: atom_id res chain seq x y z
N MET A 1 30.06 -13.94 -8.68
CA MET A 1 29.38 -12.92 -9.52
C MET A 1 27.91 -12.91 -9.13
N GLN A 2 27.37 -11.83 -8.55
CA GLN A 2 25.92 -11.73 -8.36
C GLN A 2 25.29 -11.34 -9.69
N THR A 3 24.60 -12.28 -10.33
CA THR A 3 23.76 -12.00 -11.49
C THR A 3 22.55 -11.19 -11.03
N LYS A 4 22.55 -9.88 -11.29
CA LYS A 4 21.36 -9.05 -11.08
C LYS A 4 20.32 -9.48 -12.11
N LYS A 5 19.39 -10.32 -11.69
CA LYS A 5 18.25 -10.76 -12.50
C LYS A 5 17.15 -9.70 -12.39
N CYS A 6 16.64 -9.22 -13.51
CA CYS A 6 15.46 -8.37 -13.51
C CYS A 6 14.24 -9.25 -13.19
N GLU A 7 13.51 -8.87 -12.15
CA GLU A 7 12.20 -9.47 -11.83
C GLU A 7 11.09 -8.52 -12.27
N PRO A 8 9.96 -9.05 -12.76
CA PRO A 8 8.82 -8.21 -13.12
C PRO A 8 8.21 -7.54 -11.88
N CYS A 9 7.64 -6.34 -12.08
CA CYS A 9 6.88 -5.66 -11.03
C CYS A 9 5.63 -6.46 -10.62
N PRO A 10 5.09 -6.21 -9.41
CA PRO A 10 3.82 -6.77 -8.97
C PRO A 10 2.68 -6.49 -9.96
N LEU A 11 1.61 -7.28 -9.89
CA LEU A 11 0.41 -7.06 -10.70
C LEU A 11 -0.15 -5.64 -10.51
N ASN A 12 -0.56 -5.00 -11.62
CA ASN A 12 -1.09 -3.63 -11.67
C ASN A 12 -0.10 -2.54 -11.22
N CYS A 13 1.20 -2.85 -11.19
CA CYS A 13 2.25 -1.90 -10.88
C CYS A 13 2.97 -1.44 -12.15
N GLU A 14 3.06 -0.13 -12.37
CA GLU A 14 3.79 0.49 -13.48
C GLU A 14 5.28 0.65 -13.14
N LEU A 15 5.58 1.08 -11.90
CA LEU A 15 6.93 1.30 -11.42
C LEU A 15 7.11 0.68 -10.05
N CYS A 16 8.09 -0.19 -9.90
CA CYS A 16 8.42 -0.87 -8.64
C CYS A 16 9.90 -0.69 -8.26
N SER A 17 10.19 -0.77 -6.96
CA SER A 17 11.56 -0.80 -6.42
C SER A 17 12.00 -2.24 -6.09
N SER A 18 11.04 -3.16 -6.01
CA SER A 18 11.27 -4.59 -5.84
C SER A 18 10.07 -5.39 -6.38
N ALA A 19 10.20 -6.72 -6.45
CA ALA A 19 9.11 -7.62 -6.86
C ALA A 19 7.87 -7.58 -5.96
N THR A 20 7.92 -6.91 -4.80
CA THR A 20 6.80 -6.78 -3.85
C THR A 20 6.43 -5.34 -3.51
N VAL A 21 7.25 -4.34 -3.87
CA VAL A 21 7.02 -2.93 -3.53
C VAL A 21 6.79 -2.13 -4.81
N CYS A 22 5.57 -1.66 -4.97
CA CYS A 22 5.13 -0.78 -6.03
C CYS A 22 5.22 0.69 -5.62
N ASN A 23 5.87 1.51 -6.45
CA ASN A 23 5.98 2.95 -6.26
C ASN A 23 4.95 3.75 -7.07
N LYS A 24 4.38 3.12 -8.11
CA LYS A 24 3.30 3.69 -8.94
C LYS A 24 2.45 2.57 -9.52
N CYS A 25 1.17 2.57 -9.21
CA CYS A 25 0.20 1.67 -9.81
C CYS A 25 -0.26 2.13 -11.20
N ASN A 26 -0.77 1.19 -11.98
CA ASN A 26 -1.42 1.46 -13.26
C ASN A 26 -2.68 2.32 -13.07
N PHE A 27 -3.14 2.94 -14.16
CA PHE A 27 -4.41 3.66 -14.17
C PHE A 27 -5.57 2.80 -13.64
N GLY A 28 -6.44 3.38 -12.80
CA GLY A 28 -7.54 2.68 -12.14
C GLY A 28 -7.16 1.99 -10.81
N PHE A 29 -5.91 2.14 -10.37
CA PHE A 29 -5.44 1.60 -9.09
C PHE A 29 -4.76 2.69 -8.25
N ILE A 30 -4.91 2.57 -6.94
CA ILE A 30 -4.28 3.45 -5.96
C ILE A 30 -3.09 2.72 -5.32
N THR A 31 -1.99 3.47 -5.14
CA THR A 31 -0.79 2.99 -4.43
C THR A 31 -0.97 3.19 -2.93
N THR A 32 -0.80 2.12 -2.14
CA THR A 32 -0.81 2.22 -0.68
C THR A 32 0.55 2.68 -0.15
N ILE A 33 0.61 3.14 1.11
CA ILE A 33 1.89 3.49 1.76
C ILE A 33 2.81 2.27 1.94
N GLN A 34 2.28 1.05 1.80
CA GLN A 34 3.05 -0.19 1.84
C GLN A 34 3.57 -0.62 0.47
N GLY A 35 3.25 0.12 -0.59
CA GLY A 35 3.66 -0.18 -1.95
C GLY A 35 2.88 -1.31 -2.58
N THR A 36 1.59 -1.40 -2.30
CA THR A 36 0.68 -2.34 -2.96
C THR A 36 -0.36 -1.58 -3.77
N CYS A 37 -0.91 -2.23 -4.81
CA CYS A 37 -1.95 -1.64 -5.66
C CYS A 37 -3.32 -2.18 -5.27
N THR A 38 -4.24 -1.28 -4.93
CA THR A 38 -5.65 -1.61 -4.64
C THR A 38 -6.56 -0.94 -5.67
N GLY A 39 -7.76 -1.49 -5.89
CA GLY A 39 -8.76 -0.83 -6.72
C GLY A 39 -9.13 0.54 -6.16
N THR A 40 -9.69 1.38 -7.03
CA THR A 40 -10.12 2.75 -6.69
C THR A 40 -11.64 2.90 -6.71
N MET A 41 -12.14 3.87 -5.95
CA MET A 41 -13.53 4.29 -5.95
C MET A 41 -13.61 5.74 -5.48
N VAL A 42 -14.27 6.60 -6.26
CA VAL A 42 -14.35 8.05 -6.04
C VAL A 42 -14.69 8.40 -4.59
N ARG A 43 -13.89 9.29 -3.98
CA ARG A 43 -13.96 9.75 -2.59
C ARG A 43 -13.90 8.65 -1.54
N LYS A 44 -13.32 7.50 -1.90
CA LYS A 44 -13.12 6.40 -0.97
C LYS A 44 -11.67 5.94 -1.02
N TYR A 45 -11.29 5.23 0.03
CA TYR A 45 -10.03 4.54 0.13
C TYR A 45 -10.27 3.08 0.49
N CYS A 46 -9.25 2.26 0.27
CA CYS A 46 -9.31 0.86 0.64
C CYS A 46 -8.93 0.65 2.10
N LYS A 47 -9.87 0.21 2.93
CA LYS A 47 -9.60 -0.25 4.29
C LYS A 47 -10.05 -1.68 4.48
N ASP A 48 -9.13 -2.56 4.87
CA ASP A 48 -9.42 -3.97 5.17
C ASP A 48 -10.20 -4.70 4.06
N GLY A 49 -10.01 -4.29 2.81
CA GLY A 49 -10.72 -4.88 1.68
C GLY A 49 -12.13 -4.32 1.42
N ALA A 50 -12.50 -3.18 2.02
CA ALA A 50 -13.74 -2.47 1.72
C ALA A 50 -13.45 -1.02 1.32
N PHE A 51 -14.27 -0.47 0.42
CA PHE A 51 -14.23 0.96 0.11
C PHE A 51 -14.95 1.74 1.21
N VAL A 52 -14.20 2.57 1.93
CA VAL A 52 -14.69 3.41 3.02
C VAL A 52 -14.52 4.87 2.63
N ASP A 53 -15.43 5.74 3.08
CA ASP A 53 -15.31 7.18 2.86
C ASP A 53 -13.99 7.70 3.41
N CYS A 54 -13.38 8.63 2.68
CA CYS A 54 -12.12 9.20 3.10
C CYS A 54 -12.24 9.93 4.43
N ASP A 55 -11.24 9.70 5.28
CA ASP A 55 -11.18 10.20 6.65
C ASP A 55 -9.71 10.53 6.97
N LYS A 56 -9.41 10.92 8.20
CA LYS A 56 -8.05 11.20 8.65
C LYS A 56 -7.27 9.92 8.98
N ASN A 57 -5.95 10.00 8.88
CA ASN A 57 -4.97 8.95 9.18
C ASN A 57 -5.11 7.70 8.29
N LEU A 58 -5.28 7.90 6.98
CA LEU A 58 -5.41 6.80 6.03
C LEU A 58 -4.07 6.10 5.77
N THR A 59 -4.14 4.80 5.48
CA THR A 59 -3.01 3.98 5.07
C THR A 59 -2.90 3.81 3.54
N SER A 60 -3.84 4.38 2.80
CA SER A 60 -3.85 4.41 1.34
C SER A 60 -4.42 5.75 0.89
N GLU A 61 -4.08 6.16 -0.32
CA GLU A 61 -4.65 7.38 -0.89
C GLU A 61 -6.18 7.27 -1.02
N CYS A 62 -6.81 8.40 -0.76
CA CYS A 62 -8.20 8.67 -1.07
C CYS A 62 -8.34 9.04 -2.55
N ASP A 63 -9.27 8.41 -3.27
CA ASP A 63 -9.54 8.74 -4.67
C ASP A 63 -10.16 10.14 -4.81
N CYS A 64 -9.32 11.13 -5.08
CA CYS A 64 -9.71 12.52 -5.36
C CYS A 64 -9.62 12.86 -6.85
N GLY A 65 -9.92 11.90 -7.72
CA GLY A 65 -9.85 12.07 -9.16
C GLY A 65 -8.41 12.04 -9.68
N THR A 66 -7.86 13.20 -10.04
CA THR A 66 -6.48 13.30 -10.55
C THR A 66 -5.47 13.71 -9.49
N ALA A 67 -5.92 14.08 -8.29
CA ALA A 67 -5.05 14.46 -7.20
C ALA A 67 -4.44 13.23 -6.53
N ILE A 68 -3.14 13.31 -6.22
CA ILE A 68 -2.34 12.20 -5.66
C ILE A 68 -1.96 12.47 -4.21
N ASN A 69 -1.69 11.37 -3.50
CA ASN A 69 -1.41 11.23 -2.08
C ASN A 69 -2.38 11.96 -1.16
N CYS A 70 -3.65 12.04 -1.55
CA CYS A 70 -4.67 12.67 -0.74
C CYS A 70 -5.06 11.76 0.43
N GLU A 71 -5.19 12.35 1.62
CA GLU A 71 -5.88 11.75 2.75
C GLU A 71 -7.38 12.06 2.69
N SER A 72 -7.73 13.28 2.28
CA SER A 72 -9.12 13.69 2.04
C SER A 72 -9.22 14.58 0.80
N CYS A 73 -10.40 14.65 0.19
CA CYS A 73 -10.65 15.46 -1.00
C CYS A 73 -11.33 16.78 -0.66
N THR A 74 -11.14 17.77 -1.53
CA THR A 74 -12.01 18.95 -1.57
C THR A 74 -13.41 18.59 -2.10
N GLU A 75 -14.36 19.51 -1.97
CA GLU A 75 -15.71 19.36 -2.53
C GLU A 75 -15.71 19.23 -4.06
N ALA A 76 -14.68 19.75 -4.75
CA ALA A 76 -14.56 19.63 -6.20
C ALA A 76 -14.00 18.27 -6.67
N ASN A 77 -13.51 17.42 -5.75
CA ASN A 77 -12.91 16.11 -6.06
C ASN A 77 -11.82 16.13 -7.15
N ASN A 78 -10.98 17.15 -7.12
CA ASN A 78 -9.88 17.34 -8.06
C ASN A 78 -8.58 17.81 -7.38
N THR A 79 -8.62 18.01 -6.06
CA THR A 79 -7.53 18.48 -5.22
C THR A 79 -7.64 17.84 -3.84
N CYS A 80 -6.51 17.67 -3.16
CA CYS A 80 -6.49 17.16 -1.80
C CYS A 80 -6.88 18.26 -0.81
N LEU A 81 -7.76 17.96 0.13
CA LEU A 81 -8.00 18.81 1.30
C LEU A 81 -6.88 18.62 2.33
N THR A 82 -6.60 17.37 2.69
CA THR A 82 -5.45 16.95 3.51
C THR A 82 -4.60 15.90 2.81
N CYS A 83 -3.33 15.79 3.22
CA CYS A 83 -2.35 14.89 2.63
C CYS A 83 -2.09 13.67 3.50
N LEU A 84 -1.73 12.56 2.87
CA LEU A 84 -1.22 11.39 3.58
C LEU A 84 0.05 11.73 4.40
N PRO A 85 0.42 10.89 5.38
CA PRO A 85 1.70 11.02 6.07
C PRO A 85 2.88 11.06 5.10
N SER A 86 3.94 11.77 5.50
CA SER A 86 5.21 11.91 4.77
C SER A 86 5.16 12.74 3.47
N VAL A 87 4.05 13.39 3.17
CA VAL A 87 3.90 14.29 2.03
C VAL A 87 3.14 15.55 2.40
N VAL A 88 3.48 16.65 1.72
CA VAL A 88 2.95 17.99 1.92
C VAL A 88 2.27 18.46 0.63
N LYS A 89 1.22 19.26 0.80
CA LYS A 89 0.43 19.83 -0.29
C LYS A 89 1.26 20.85 -1.08
N GLY A 90 1.37 20.65 -2.39
CA GLY A 90 1.93 21.60 -3.33
C GLY A 90 0.94 22.71 -3.70
N GLY A 91 1.44 23.75 -4.37
CA GLY A 91 0.63 24.92 -4.77
C GLY A 91 -0.50 24.62 -5.76
N ASN A 92 -0.40 23.52 -6.49
CA ASN A 92 -1.44 23.01 -7.41
C ASN A 92 -2.53 22.18 -6.69
N GLY A 93 -2.46 22.05 -5.37
CA GLY A 93 -3.48 21.37 -4.58
C GLY A 93 -3.35 19.84 -4.50
N VAL A 94 -2.27 19.26 -5.03
CA VAL A 94 -1.95 17.83 -4.87
C VAL A 94 -0.89 17.64 -3.78
N CYS A 95 -0.78 16.45 -3.22
CA CYS A 95 0.22 16.14 -2.22
C CYS A 95 1.41 15.46 -2.92
N ASN A 96 2.43 16.25 -3.28
CA ASN A 96 3.58 15.75 -4.04
C ASN A 96 4.94 16.28 -3.54
N ILE A 97 4.96 16.99 -2.42
CA ILE A 97 6.20 17.49 -1.81
C ILE A 97 6.54 16.58 -0.63
N CYS A 98 7.66 15.87 -0.69
CA CYS A 98 8.04 14.98 0.40
C CYS A 98 8.51 15.76 1.63
N VAL A 99 8.20 15.24 2.83
CA VAL A 99 8.79 15.77 4.07
C VAL A 99 10.29 15.44 4.12
N PRO A 100 11.09 16.13 4.97
CA PRO A 100 12.51 15.82 5.13
C PRO A 100 12.76 14.34 5.48
N GLY A 101 13.80 13.75 4.88
CA GLY A 101 14.11 12.32 5.04
C GLY A 101 13.33 11.39 4.12
N PHE A 102 12.49 11.94 3.22
CA PHE A 102 11.78 11.19 2.20
C PHE A 102 12.11 11.71 0.80
N LYS A 103 12.08 10.81 -0.19
CA LYS A 103 12.28 11.10 -1.61
C LYS A 103 11.11 10.60 -2.43
N ILE A 104 10.79 11.33 -3.50
CA ILE A 104 9.76 10.90 -4.45
C ILE A 104 10.29 9.77 -5.32
N ILE A 105 9.56 8.66 -5.37
CA ILE A 105 9.79 7.57 -6.32
C ILE A 105 8.43 7.22 -6.91
N GLY A 106 8.32 7.31 -8.23
CA GLY A 106 7.01 7.24 -8.89
C GLY A 106 6.15 8.44 -8.51
N VAL A 107 5.09 8.19 -7.74
CA VAL A 107 4.16 9.24 -7.26
C VAL A 107 4.12 9.37 -5.74
N MET A 108 4.75 8.45 -5.01
CA MET A 108 4.75 8.39 -3.53
C MET A 108 6.08 8.90 -2.96
N CYS A 109 6.05 9.34 -1.70
CA CYS A 109 7.23 9.69 -0.93
C CYS A 109 7.71 8.51 -0.09
N TRP A 110 8.95 8.08 -0.29
CA TRP A 110 9.59 6.94 0.37
C TRP A 110 10.75 7.39 1.25
N PRO A 111 11.05 6.70 2.37
CA PRO A 111 12.22 7.02 3.18
C PRO A 111 13.51 6.99 2.34
N ASP A 112 14.36 8.01 2.52
CA ASP A 112 15.59 8.20 1.74
C ASP A 112 16.62 7.07 1.94
N ASP A 113 16.57 6.36 3.07
CA ASP A 113 17.58 5.36 3.47
C ASP A 113 17.53 4.01 2.72
N GLN A 114 16.74 3.86 1.64
CA GLN A 114 16.44 2.53 1.06
C GLN A 114 16.47 2.42 -0.48
N VAL A 115 17.04 3.35 -1.26
CA VAL A 115 17.34 3.09 -2.70
C VAL A 115 18.73 2.45 -2.87
N GLY A 116 19.07 1.49 -2.00
CA GLY A 116 20.42 0.92 -1.96
C GLY A 116 20.69 -0.26 -1.03
N ARG A 117 19.71 -0.78 -0.26
CA ARG A 117 19.89 -2.05 0.46
C ARG A 117 19.11 -3.17 -0.23
N VAL A 118 19.73 -3.72 -1.27
CA VAL A 118 19.72 -5.19 -1.40
C VAL A 118 20.56 -5.71 -0.23
N THR A 119 19.99 -5.79 0.96
CA THR A 119 20.55 -6.65 2.00
C THR A 119 20.16 -8.07 1.65
N ASN A 120 20.97 -8.67 0.78
CA ASN A 120 21.23 -10.09 0.92
C ASN A 120 22.00 -10.27 2.23
N ASN A 121 21.26 -10.37 3.33
CA ASN A 121 21.68 -11.04 4.57
C ASN A 121 20.42 -11.46 5.32
N LEU A 122 20.22 -12.78 5.27
CA LEU A 122 19.33 -13.59 6.08
C LEU A 122 19.35 -13.14 7.55
N SER A 123 18.20 -12.73 8.09
CA SER A 123 17.94 -12.80 9.53
C SER A 123 16.66 -13.57 9.75
N GLY A 124 16.80 -14.90 9.63
CA GLY A 124 15.84 -15.82 10.20
C GLY A 124 15.77 -15.59 11.71
N GLY A 125 14.74 -14.87 12.14
CA GLY A 125 14.30 -14.84 13.52
C GLY A 125 13.25 -15.91 13.73
N ILE A 126 13.67 -17.17 13.74
CA ILE A 126 12.90 -18.25 14.35
C ILE A 126 12.87 -17.93 15.85
N ILE A 127 11.77 -17.37 16.36
CA ILE A 127 11.46 -17.54 17.78
C ILE A 127 10.59 -18.79 17.86
N ALA A 128 11.30 -19.90 18.02
CA ALA A 128 10.75 -21.16 18.46
C ALA A 128 10.13 -20.94 19.85
N GLY A 129 8.84 -21.22 19.95
CA GLY A 129 8.11 -21.32 21.20
C GLY A 129 7.05 -22.39 21.05
N ILE A 130 7.48 -23.65 20.91
CA ILE A 130 6.57 -24.80 21.02
C ILE A 130 6.17 -24.89 22.49
N ILE A 131 4.94 -24.51 22.81
CA ILE A 131 4.26 -25.08 23.97
C ILE A 131 3.40 -26.22 23.43
N LEU A 132 3.91 -27.43 23.64
CA LEU A 132 3.18 -28.67 23.40
C LEU A 132 2.07 -28.76 24.47
N GLY A 133 0.94 -28.13 24.19
CA GLY A 133 -0.29 -28.28 24.96
C GLY A 133 -1.31 -29.03 24.12
N THR A 134 -1.33 -30.35 24.22
CA THR A 134 -2.35 -31.19 23.60
C THR A 134 -3.73 -30.77 24.07
N LEU A 135 -4.56 -30.21 23.19
CA LEU A 135 -5.99 -30.21 23.39
C LEU A 135 -6.75 -30.35 22.06
N ALA A 136 -7.06 -31.61 21.79
CA ALA A 136 -8.29 -32.14 21.21
C ALA A 136 -9.01 -31.36 20.09
N CYS A 137 -9.05 -32.04 18.94
CA CYS A 137 -10.00 -31.89 17.85
C CYS A 137 -11.41 -31.44 18.28
N ILE A 138 -11.85 -30.26 17.83
CA ILE A 138 -13.25 -30.00 17.50
C ILE A 138 -13.33 -29.15 16.22
N CYS A 139 -13.72 -29.82 15.13
CA CYS A 139 -14.54 -29.35 14.01
C CYS A 139 -14.09 -28.10 13.20
N GLY A 140 -13.18 -28.31 12.25
CA GLY A 140 -13.51 -28.46 10.81
C GLY A 140 -14.30 -27.41 10.02
N VAL A 141 -14.88 -26.37 10.61
CA VAL A 141 -15.70 -25.39 9.85
C VAL A 141 -15.29 -23.94 10.12
N GLY A 142 -14.86 -23.61 11.34
CA GLY A 142 -14.43 -22.24 11.69
C GLY A 142 -13.07 -21.83 11.11
N ALA A 143 -12.12 -22.76 11.00
CA ALA A 143 -10.78 -22.47 10.51
C ALA A 143 -10.73 -22.12 9.02
N ILE A 144 -11.64 -22.71 8.21
CA ILE A 144 -11.77 -22.39 6.79
C ILE A 144 -12.28 -20.96 6.64
N VAL A 145 -13.26 -20.52 7.45
CA VAL A 145 -13.75 -19.14 7.43
C VAL A 145 -12.64 -18.15 7.80
N PHE A 146 -11.80 -18.46 8.79
CA PHE A 146 -10.67 -17.61 9.15
C PHE A 146 -9.61 -17.51 8.03
N PHE A 147 -9.36 -18.61 7.30
CA PHE A 147 -8.49 -18.60 6.13
C PHE A 147 -9.12 -17.90 4.91
N VAL A 148 -10.44 -17.92 4.77
CA VAL A 148 -11.17 -17.24 3.68
C VAL A 148 -11.22 -15.72 3.86
N ILE A 149 -11.09 -15.20 5.09
CA ILE A 149 -10.92 -13.75 5.35
C ILE A 149 -9.60 -13.21 4.74
N LYS A 150 -8.63 -14.06 4.35
CA LYS A 150 -7.46 -13.60 3.55
C LYS A 150 -7.81 -13.08 2.14
N ASN A 151 -9.07 -13.16 1.72
CA ASN A 151 -9.60 -12.41 0.58
C ASN A 151 -10.12 -11.01 0.99
N LYS A 152 -9.37 -10.21 1.77
CA LYS A 152 -9.75 -8.82 2.05
C LYS A 152 -9.67 -7.99 0.76
N ARG A 153 -10.79 -7.80 0.04
CA ARG A 153 -10.78 -7.36 -1.38
C ARG A 153 -11.25 -5.93 -1.62
N CYS A 154 -10.33 -4.97 -1.72
CA CYS A 154 -10.58 -3.81 -2.56
C CYS A 154 -10.18 -4.15 -4.00
N LYS A 155 -11.19 -4.53 -4.77
CA LYS A 155 -11.16 -4.63 -6.22
C LYS A 155 -12.43 -3.98 -6.75
N THR A 156 -12.30 -3.04 -7.68
CA THR A 156 -13.35 -2.81 -8.68
C THR A 156 -12.73 -2.45 -10.02
N ILE A 157 -13.22 -3.16 -11.04
CA ILE A 157 -13.15 -2.95 -12.50
C ILE A 157 -14.60 -3.23 -12.95
N PRO A 158 -15.16 -2.61 -14.01
CA PRO A 158 -16.09 -3.36 -14.85
C PRO A 158 -15.34 -4.46 -15.62
#